data_AF-A0A7C6XQX5-F1
#
_entry.id   AF-A0A7C6XQX5-F1
#
_cell.length_a   1.000
_cell.length_b   1.000
_cell.length_c   1.000
_cell.angle_alpha   90.00
_cell.angle_beta   90.00
_cell.angle_gamma   90.00
#
_symmetry.space_group_name_H-M   'P 1'
#
loop_
_entity.id
_entity.type
_entity.pdbx_description
1 polymer ?
#
loop_
_entity_poly.entity_id
_entity_poly.type
_entity_poly.pdbx_seq_one_letter_code
_entity_poly.pdbx_strand_id
1 'polypeptide(L)'
;MILRPGDRAPDLTLPDHLGSDITLTEAAPRAARVLAFVPFAFSPICGDELAALNEWQERMRQGSHAVEVIVVSTDSKYTLAAWARNANIDITLASDFWPHGEAARAFGV
;
A
#
# COMPACT_ATOMS: atom_id res chain seq x y z
N MET A 1 -16.06 10.60 -0.83
CA MET A 1 -17.05 9.74 -1.51
C MET A 1 -16.50 8.33 -1.40
N ILE A 2 -17.29 7.34 -0.96
CA ILE A 2 -16.80 5.96 -0.85
C ILE A 2 -16.87 5.34 -2.25
N LEU A 3 -15.75 4.81 -2.75
CA LEU A 3 -15.72 4.10 -4.04
C LEU A 3 -16.53 2.82 -3.98
N ARG A 4 -17.16 2.46 -5.10
CA ARG A 4 -17.92 1.22 -5.27
C ARG A 4 -17.28 0.35 -6.35
N PRO A 5 -17.57 -0.96 -6.38
CA PRO A 5 -17.12 -1.82 -7.47
C PRO A 5 -17.51 -1.24 -8.85
N GLY A 6 -16.53 -1.11 -9.73
CA GLY A 6 -16.69 -0.52 -11.07
C GLY A 6 -16.37 0.98 -11.16
N ASP A 7 -16.25 1.69 -10.04
CA ASP A 7 -15.77 3.07 -10.06
C ASP A 7 -14.27 3.12 -10.46
N ARG A 8 -13.87 4.17 -11.19
CA ARG A 8 -12.46 4.36 -11.56
C ARG A 8 -11.65 4.72 -10.31
N ALA A 9 -10.55 4.01 -10.09
CA ALA A 9 -9.62 4.32 -9.01
C ALA A 9 -8.98 5.72 -9.22
N PRO A 10 -8.87 6.55 -8.17
CA PRO A 10 -8.19 7.84 -8.21
C PRO A 10 -6.73 7.70 -8.66
N ASP A 11 -6.32 8.57 -9.58
CA ASP A 11 -4.96 8.59 -10.12
C ASP A 11 -4.06 9.47 -9.24
N LEU A 12 -3.32 8.83 -8.33
CA LEU A 12 -2.49 9.49 -7.33
C LEU A 12 -1.11 8.87 -7.29
N THR A 13 -0.09 9.71 -7.08
CA THR A 13 1.31 9.30 -6.94
C THR A 13 1.77 9.62 -5.52
N LEU A 14 2.27 8.62 -4.81
CA LEU A 14 2.77 8.73 -3.44
C LEU A 14 4.24 8.31 -3.37
N PRO A 15 5.04 8.91 -2.48
CA PRO A 15 6.37 8.40 -2.18
C PRO A 15 6.28 7.10 -1.40
N ASP A 16 7.14 6.16 -1.72
CA ASP A 16 7.32 4.93 -0.96
C ASP A 16 8.30 5.10 0.20
N HIS A 17 8.39 4.08 1.03
CA HIS A 17 9.31 4.03 2.16
C HIS A 17 10.80 4.09 1.78
N LEU A 18 11.18 3.83 0.53
CA LEU A 18 12.55 3.95 0.01
C LEU A 18 12.81 5.32 -0.67
N GLY A 19 11.77 6.11 -0.89
CA GLY A 19 11.82 7.43 -1.52
C GLY A 19 11.58 7.43 -3.03
N SER A 20 11.15 6.31 -3.61
CA SER A 20 10.67 6.25 -5.00
C SER A 20 9.21 6.65 -5.08
N ASP A 21 8.79 7.24 -6.20
CA ASP A 21 7.40 7.60 -6.44
C ASP A 21 6.62 6.43 -7.04
N ILE A 22 5.41 6.19 -6.55
CA ILE A 22 4.52 5.13 -7.04
C ILE A 22 3.15 5.70 -7.36
N THR A 23 2.72 5.54 -8.61
CA THR A 23 1.35 5.86 -9.02
C THR A 23 0.43 4.70 -8.67
N LEU A 24 -0.53 4.89 -7.76
CA LEU A 24 -1.33 3.81 -7.15
C LEU A 24 -2.13 2.96 -8.16
N THR A 25 -2.52 3.56 -9.28
CA THR A 25 -3.31 2.94 -10.37
C THR A 25 -2.47 2.22 -11.42
N GLU A 26 -1.16 2.46 -11.45
CA GLU A 26 -0.27 1.95 -12.50
C GLU A 26 0.13 0.49 -12.20
N ALA A 27 -0.45 -0.47 -12.91
CA ALA A 27 -0.07 -1.88 -12.80
C ALA A 27 0.60 -2.38 -14.09
N ALA A 28 1.50 -3.36 -13.94
CA ALA A 28 2.09 -4.05 -15.08
C ALA A 28 1.01 -4.74 -15.95
N PRO A 29 1.25 -4.99 -17.25
CA PRO A 29 0.30 -5.71 -18.09
C PRO A 29 -0.10 -7.05 -17.48
N ARG A 30 -1.42 -7.30 -17.40
CA ARG A 30 -2.01 -8.50 -16.74
C ARG A 30 -1.74 -8.61 -15.23
N ALA A 31 -1.35 -7.53 -14.58
CA ALA A 31 -1.26 -7.48 -13.12
C ALA A 31 -2.46 -6.72 -12.52
N ALA A 32 -2.83 -7.09 -11.30
CA ALA A 32 -3.78 -6.33 -10.49
C ALA A 32 -3.07 -5.75 -9.27
N ARG A 33 -3.66 -4.71 -8.68
CA ARG A 33 -3.17 -4.12 -7.42
C ARG A 33 -4.19 -4.27 -6.31
N VAL A 34 -3.66 -4.56 -5.13
CA VAL A 34 -4.38 -4.46 -3.85
C VAL A 34 -3.78 -3.29 -3.08
N LEU A 35 -4.61 -2.31 -2.77
CA LEU A 35 -4.24 -1.20 -1.88
C LEU A 35 -4.80 -1.50 -0.50
N ALA A 36 -3.93 -1.74 0.47
CA ALA A 36 -4.28 -1.98 1.87
C ALA A 36 -4.03 -0.72 2.68
N PHE A 37 -5.08 0.03 2.99
CA PHE A 37 -4.98 1.22 3.82
C PHE A 37 -4.95 0.81 5.30
N VAL A 38 -3.91 1.22 6.02
CA VAL A 38 -3.73 0.93 7.44
C VAL A 38 -3.66 2.23 8.25
N PRO A 39 -4.25 2.28 9.46
CA PRO A 39 -4.25 3.50 10.26
C PRO A 39 -2.86 3.97 10.70
N PHE A 40 -2.04 3.07 11.26
CA PHE A 40 -0.77 3.42 11.90
C PHE A 40 0.25 2.28 11.84
N ALA A 41 1.47 2.60 11.41
CA ALA A 41 2.65 1.78 11.63
C ALA A 41 2.89 1.54 13.13
N PHE A 42 3.51 0.41 13.47
CA PHE A 42 3.79 0.02 14.87
C PHE A 42 2.57 -0.11 15.78
N SER A 43 1.36 -0.25 15.23
CA SER A 43 0.18 -0.66 15.99
C SER A 43 -0.01 -2.20 15.93
N PRO A 44 -0.54 -2.84 17.00
CA PRO A 44 -0.59 -4.30 17.07
C PRO A 44 -1.32 -4.96 15.91
N ILE A 45 -2.55 -4.51 15.63
CA ILE A 45 -3.41 -5.10 14.58
C ILE A 45 -2.80 -4.90 13.20
N CYS A 46 -2.31 -3.69 12.88
CA CYS A 46 -1.72 -3.42 11.57
C CYS A 46 -0.42 -4.23 11.37
N GLY A 47 0.31 -4.54 12.45
CA GLY A 47 1.47 -5.42 12.40
C GLY A 47 1.11 -6.85 11.98
N ASP A 48 0.06 -7.41 12.58
CA ASP A 48 -0.43 -8.76 12.25
C ASP A 48 -0.95 -8.82 10.80
N GLU A 49 -1.72 -7.82 10.37
CA GLU A 49 -2.23 -7.71 8.99
C GLU A 49 -1.09 -7.60 7.98
N LEU A 50 -0.06 -6.82 8.28
CA LEU A 50 1.10 -6.62 7.42
C LEU A 50 1.91 -7.92 7.23
N ALA A 51 2.13 -8.66 8.32
CA ALA A 51 2.80 -9.96 8.26
C ALA A 51 2.02 -10.94 7.37
N ALA A 52 0.69 -10.99 7.53
CA ALA A 52 -0.16 -11.81 6.68
C ALA A 52 -0.05 -11.37 5.21
N LEU A 53 -0.18 -10.07 4.90
CA LEU A 53 -0.06 -9.58 3.52
C LEU A 53 1.27 -9.94 2.88
N ASN A 54 2.38 -9.87 3.62
CA ASN A 54 3.71 -10.25 3.15
C ASN A 54 3.79 -11.74 2.78
N GLU A 55 3.25 -12.64 3.60
CA GLU A 55 3.18 -14.08 3.28
C GLU A 55 2.33 -14.35 2.03
N TRP A 56 1.23 -13.63 1.85
CA TRP A 56 0.34 -13.78 0.71
C TRP A 56 0.94 -13.20 -0.58
N GLN A 57 1.72 -12.12 -0.49
CA GLN A 57 2.34 -11.45 -1.64
C GLN A 57 3.21 -12.40 -2.46
N GLU A 58 4.01 -13.24 -1.82
CA GLU A 58 4.86 -14.21 -2.51
C GLU A 58 4.03 -15.15 -3.40
N ARG A 59 2.89 -15.64 -2.87
CA ARG A 59 1.96 -16.49 -3.63
C ARG A 59 1.21 -15.71 -4.71
N MET A 60 0.86 -14.47 -4.43
CA MET A 60 0.11 -13.59 -5.34
C MET A 60 0.93 -13.13 -6.55
N ARG A 61 2.26 -13.11 -6.44
CA ARG A 61 3.16 -12.82 -7.55
C ARG A 61 3.34 -14.00 -8.52
N GLN A 62 2.92 -15.20 -8.13
CA GLN A 62 3.11 -16.41 -8.93
C GLN A 62 1.97 -16.58 -9.95
N GLY A 63 2.32 -16.88 -11.21
CA GLY A 63 1.36 -17.19 -12.28
C GLY A 63 1.18 -16.09 -13.33
N SER A 64 0.19 -16.26 -14.20
CA SER A 64 -0.03 -15.37 -15.36
C SER A 64 -0.78 -14.08 -15.04
N HIS A 65 -1.29 -13.94 -13.82
CA HIS A 65 -2.00 -12.76 -13.32
C HIS A 65 -1.39 -12.36 -11.97
N ALA A 66 -0.27 -11.65 -12.00
CA ALA A 66 0.41 -11.23 -10.78
C ALA A 66 -0.43 -10.20 -10.02
N VAL A 67 -0.47 -10.30 -8.70
CA VAL A 67 -1.06 -9.28 -7.84
C VAL A 67 0.04 -8.60 -7.04
N GLU A 68 0.08 -7.27 -7.13
CA GLU A 68 0.97 -6.43 -6.34
C GLU A 68 0.18 -5.85 -5.17
N VAL A 69 0.70 -6.02 -3.95
CA VAL A 69 0.12 -5.44 -2.74
C VAL A 69 0.92 -4.20 -2.36
N ILE A 70 0.23 -3.09 -2.16
CA ILE A 70 0.78 -1.84 -1.62
C ILE A 70 0.03 -1.52 -0.34
N VAL A 71 0.78 -1.33 0.74
CA VAL A 71 0.22 -0.87 2.01
C VAL A 71 0.35 0.64 2.07
N VAL A 72 -0.75 1.34 2.37
CA VAL A 72 -0.82 2.80 2.40
C VAL A 72 -1.10 3.24 3.83
N SER A 73 -0.30 4.16 4.37
CA SER A 73 -0.55 4.80 5.67
C SER A 73 -0.32 6.29 5.57
N THR A 74 -0.91 7.05 6.50
CA THR A 74 -0.61 8.48 6.68
C THR A 74 0.71 8.73 7.42
N ASP A 75 1.43 7.69 7.80
CA ASP A 75 2.78 7.76 8.35
C ASP A 75 3.81 8.27 7.32
N SER A 76 4.84 8.97 7.80
CA SER A 76 5.94 9.42 6.94
C SER A 76 6.71 8.24 6.33
N LYS A 77 7.29 8.44 5.15
CA LYS A 77 8.17 7.44 4.52
C LYS A 77 9.28 6.91 5.45
N TYR A 78 9.80 7.76 6.35
CA TYR A 78 10.85 7.37 7.30
C TYR A 78 10.31 6.40 8.37
N THR A 79 9.10 6.65 8.86
CA THR A 79 8.39 5.75 9.79
C THR A 79 8.13 4.40 9.12
N LEU A 80 7.63 4.43 7.88
CA LEU A 80 7.37 3.22 7.10
C LEU A 80 8.64 2.42 6.84
N ALA A 81 9.76 3.08 6.51
CA ALA A 81 11.04 2.41 6.31
C ALA A 81 11.54 1.70 7.58
N ALA A 82 11.40 2.36 8.72
CA ALA A 82 11.74 1.76 10.01
C ALA A 82 10.82 0.58 10.34
N TRP A 83 9.53 0.69 10.03
CA TRP A 83 8.55 -0.36 10.27
C TRP A 83 8.80 -1.60 9.42
N ALA A 84 9.05 -1.43 8.12
CA ALA A 84 9.40 -2.52 7.21
C ALA A 84 10.65 -3.28 7.69
N ARG A 85 11.70 -2.55 8.09
CA ARG A 85 12.92 -3.15 8.65
C ARG A 85 12.67 -3.91 9.95
N ASN A 86 11.87 -3.34 10.85
CA ASN A 86 11.55 -3.98 12.13
C ASN A 86 10.71 -5.25 11.95
N ALA A 87 9.78 -5.24 10.99
CA ALA A 87 8.93 -6.38 10.67
C ALA A 87 9.61 -7.41 9.75
N ASN A 88 10.79 -7.08 9.18
CA ASN A 88 11.51 -7.90 8.21
C ASN A 88 10.63 -8.33 7.03
N ILE A 89 10.02 -7.35 6.38
CA ILE A 89 9.11 -7.52 5.23
C ILE A 89 9.63 -6.74 4.01
N ASP A 90 9.27 -7.21 2.82
CA ASP A 90 9.67 -6.60 1.54
C ASP A 90 8.46 -6.04 0.76
N ILE A 91 7.30 -5.96 1.39
CA ILE A 91 6.10 -5.36 0.80
C ILE A 91 6.27 -3.86 0.64
N THR A 92 5.74 -3.34 -0.47
CA THR A 92 5.80 -1.93 -0.77
C THR A 92 4.89 -1.14 0.18
N LEU A 93 5.47 -0.21 0.93
CA LEU A 93 4.74 0.75 1.77
C LEU A 93 4.75 2.14 1.13
N ALA A 94 3.57 2.75 0.95
CA ALA A 94 3.37 4.09 0.42
C ALA A 94 2.92 5.07 1.51
N SER A 95 3.50 6.27 1.48
CA SER A 95 3.31 7.33 2.49
C SER A 95 2.31 8.38 2.01
N ASP A 96 1.06 8.30 2.49
CA ASP A 96 -0.01 9.30 2.34
C ASP A 96 0.10 10.43 3.39
N PHE A 97 1.34 10.84 3.68
CA PHE A 97 1.67 11.75 4.77
C PHE A 97 1.37 13.22 4.45
N TRP A 98 1.58 13.64 3.20
CA TRP A 98 1.36 15.03 2.79
C TRP A 98 0.99 15.18 1.30
N PRO A 99 -0.13 15.84 0.96
CA PRO A 99 -1.15 16.38 1.86
C PRO A 99 -1.79 15.28 2.70
N HIS A 100 -1.87 15.48 4.02
CA HIS A 100 -2.13 14.39 4.96
C HIS A 100 -3.44 13.66 4.64
N GLY A 101 -3.36 12.37 4.29
CA GLY A 101 -4.52 11.53 4.00
C GLY A 101 -5.23 11.84 2.67
N GLU A 102 -4.55 12.45 1.70
CA GLU A 102 -5.15 12.76 0.39
C GLU A 102 -5.64 11.49 -0.32
N ALA A 103 -4.81 10.45 -0.36
CA ALA A 103 -5.18 9.19 -1.00
C ALA A 103 -6.31 8.49 -0.25
N ALA A 104 -6.23 8.36 1.06
CA ALA A 104 -7.31 7.77 1.87
C ALA A 104 -8.66 8.47 1.60
N ARG A 105 -8.68 9.82 1.61
CA ARG A 105 -9.90 10.59 1.29
C ARG A 105 -10.39 10.39 -0.14
N ALA A 106 -9.50 10.29 -1.12
CA ALA A 106 -9.87 10.08 -2.52
C ALA A 106 -10.47 8.69 -2.75
N PHE A 107 -9.96 7.67 -2.05
CA PHE A 107 -10.52 6.31 -2.06
C PHE A 107 -11.75 6.15 -1.15
N GLY A 108 -11.96 7.11 -0.23
CA GLY A 108 -13.10 7.16 0.66
C GLY A 108 -13.02 6.19 1.84
N VAL A 109 -11.80 5.95 2.32
CA VAL A 109 -11.47 5.13 3.50
C VAL A 109 -10.88 5.96 4.63
#